data_AF-A0A6I4MCD4-F1
#
_entry.id   AF-A0A6I4MCD4-F1
#
_cell.length_a   1.000
_cell.length_b   1.000
_cell.length_c   1.000
_cell.angle_alpha   90.00
_cell.angle_beta   90.00
_cell.angle_gamma   90.00
#
_symmetry.space_group_name_H-M   'P 1'
#
loop_
_entity.id
_entity.type
_entity.pdbx_description
1 polymer ?
#
loop_
_entity_poly.entity_id
_entity_poly.type
_entity_poly.pdbx_seq_one_letter_code
_entity_poly.pdbx_strand_id
1 'polypeptide(L)'
;MTTHIPPARAQAALGALMHRLDAYRLDVRLKAEGLQVSNPYADGCCDDNPEPSDTITCRPRADDGGRFWFAHSWGEWIAEADRVIDAAVVIASRLGAI
;
A
#
# COMPACT_ATOMS: atom_id res chain seq x y z
N MET A 1 -22.88 0.48 -11.60
CA MET A 1 -21.73 0.08 -10.77
C MET A 1 -20.52 0.07 -11.68
N THR A 2 -19.73 1.15 -11.68
CA THR A 2 -18.58 1.28 -12.58
C THR A 2 -17.39 0.66 -11.88
N THR A 3 -16.90 -0.48 -12.38
CA THR A 3 -15.63 -1.06 -11.92
C THR A 3 -14.53 -0.03 -12.17
N HIS A 4 -14.00 0.57 -11.10
CA HIS A 4 -12.85 1.46 -11.20
C HIS A 4 -11.63 0.59 -11.48
N ILE A 5 -11.32 0.38 -12.76
CA ILE A 5 -10.08 -0.26 -13.16
C ILE A 5 -8.98 0.78 -12.89
N PRO A 6 -8.02 0.54 -11.98
CA PRO A 6 -6.92 1.46 -11.79
C PRO A 6 -6.13 1.58 -13.10
N PRO A 7 -5.63 2.78 -13.45
CA PRO A 7 -4.84 2.95 -14.66
C PRO A 7 -3.64 2.00 -14.64
N ALA A 8 -3.22 1.47 -15.79
CA ALA A 8 -2.17 0.43 -15.89
C ALA A 8 -0.88 0.79 -15.12
N ARG A 9 -0.53 2.08 -15.06
CA ARG A 9 0.59 2.60 -14.25
C ARG A 9 0.43 2.35 -12.75
N ALA A 10 -0.77 2.59 -12.21
CA ALA A 10 -1.08 2.34 -10.81
C ALA A 10 -1.02 0.84 -10.49
N GLN A 11 -1.59 0.00 -11.36
CA GLN A 11 -1.53 -1.45 -11.20
C GLN A 11 -0.08 -1.97 -11.21
N ALA A 12 0.74 -1.48 -12.15
CA ALA A 12 2.16 -1.83 -12.22
C ALA A 12 2.94 -1.37 -10.96
N ALA A 13 2.64 -0.17 -10.45
CA ALA A 13 3.26 0.34 -9.23
C ALA A 13 2.92 -0.53 -8.02
N LEU A 14 1.64 -0.90 -7.86
CA LEU A 14 1.17 -1.75 -6.77
C LEU A 14 1.76 -3.16 -6.88
N GLY A 15 1.92 -3.70 -8.09
CA GLY A 15 2.60 -4.98 -8.32
C GLY A 15 4.09 -4.93 -7.92
N ALA A 16 4.80 -3.85 -8.26
CA ALA A 16 6.19 -3.66 -7.84
C ALA A 16 6.31 -3.50 -6.31
N LEU A 17 5.38 -2.78 -5.69
CA LEU A 17 5.33 -2.61 -4.24
C LEU A 17 5.04 -3.93 -3.53
N MET A 18 4.09 -4.73 -4.01
CA MET A 18 3.80 -6.07 -3.51
C MET A 18 5.05 -6.94 -3.49
N HIS A 19 5.80 -6.98 -4.61
CA HIS A 19 7.04 -7.75 -4.68
C HIS A 19 8.10 -7.25 -3.71
N ARG A 20 8.17 -5.94 -3.45
CA ARG A 20 9.12 -5.39 -2.47
C ARG A 20 8.72 -5.71 -1.03
N LEU A 21 7.42 -5.70 -0.71
CA LEU A 21 6.91 -5.96 0.64
C LEU A 21 7.08 -7.42 1.07
N ASP A 22 7.20 -8.36 0.13
CA ASP A 22 7.53 -9.77 0.39
C ASP A 22 8.80 -9.92 1.25
N ALA A 23 9.77 -9.02 1.09
CA ALA A 23 11.00 -9.00 1.87
C ALA A 23 10.77 -8.79 3.39
N TYR A 24 9.62 -8.27 3.80
CA TYR A 24 9.28 -8.00 5.20
C TYR A 24 8.31 -9.04 5.79
N ARG A 25 8.02 -10.14 5.07
CA ARG A 25 7.10 -11.21 5.50
C ARG A 25 5.68 -10.72 5.85
N LEU A 26 5.22 -9.67 5.18
CA LEU A 26 3.84 -9.18 5.27
C LEU A 26 2.92 -10.05 4.41
N ASP A 27 1.67 -10.27 4.83
CA ASP A 27 0.64 -10.83 3.94
C ASP A 27 0.23 -9.73 2.97
N VAL A 28 0.37 -9.99 1.66
CA VAL A 28 0.12 -9.02 0.61
C VAL A 28 -0.83 -9.58 -0.43
N ARG A 29 -1.89 -8.83 -0.75
CA ARG A 29 -2.90 -9.24 -1.74
C ARG A 29 -3.26 -8.07 -2.64
N LEU A 30 -2.94 -8.19 -3.92
CA LEU A 30 -3.35 -7.22 -4.92
C LEU A 30 -4.82 -7.44 -5.29
N LYS A 31 -5.66 -6.41 -5.07
CA LYS A 31 -7.09 -6.39 -5.36
C LYS A 31 -7.43 -5.25 -6.34
N ALA A 32 -8.67 -5.20 -6.79
CA ALA A 32 -9.16 -4.11 -7.63
C ALA A 32 -9.13 -2.76 -6.90
N GLU A 33 -9.43 -2.73 -5.59
CA GLU A 33 -9.39 -1.51 -4.78
C GLU A 33 -7.99 -1.02 -4.40
N GLY A 34 -6.94 -1.85 -4.55
CA GLY A 34 -5.59 -1.53 -4.12
C GLY A 34 -4.78 -2.74 -3.68
N LEU A 35 -3.65 -2.50 -3.02
CA LEU A 35 -2.83 -3.55 -2.41
C LEU A 35 -3.18 -3.66 -0.92
N GLN A 36 -3.84 -4.75 -0.52
CA GLN A 36 -4.05 -5.05 0.88
C GLN A 36 -2.75 -5.60 1.48
N VAL A 37 -2.37 -5.08 2.64
CA VAL A 37 -1.14 -5.45 3.36
C VAL A 37 -1.50 -5.66 4.83
N SER A 38 -1.06 -6.75 5.43
CA SER A 38 -1.16 -6.97 6.87
C SER A 38 0.10 -7.60 7.46
N ASN A 39 0.31 -7.37 8.75
CA ASN A 39 1.38 -8.02 9.51
C ASN A 39 0.80 -9.08 10.46
N PRO A 40 0.77 -10.37 10.06
CA PRO A 40 0.18 -11.43 10.88
C PRO A 40 1.01 -11.78 12.12
N TYR A 41 2.16 -11.14 12.30
CA TYR A 41 3.10 -11.37 13.40
C TYR A 41 3.12 -10.25 14.43
N ALA A 42 2.28 -9.22 14.28
CA ALA A 42 2.14 -8.13 15.24
C ALA A 42 0.72 -8.09 15.80
N ASP A 43 0.60 -7.74 17.08
CA ASP A 43 -0.69 -7.55 17.73
C ASP A 43 -1.39 -6.32 17.16
N GLY A 44 -2.65 -6.50 16.76
CA GLY A 44 -3.53 -5.41 16.39
C GLY A 44 -4.06 -4.63 17.60
N CYS A 45 -5.00 -3.72 17.36
CA CYS A 45 -5.52 -2.86 18.41
C CYS A 45 -6.69 -3.45 19.20
N CYS A 46 -7.44 -4.40 18.62
CA CYS A 46 -8.63 -5.02 19.20
C CYS A 46 -9.02 -6.32 18.48
N ASP A 47 -9.99 -7.07 19.03
CA ASP A 47 -10.48 -8.33 18.43
C ASP A 47 -11.01 -8.16 16.98
N ASP A 48 -11.61 -7.01 16.66
CA ASP A 48 -12.10 -6.70 15.31
C ASP A 48 -10.98 -6.37 14.30
N ASN A 49 -9.80 -5.99 14.80
CA ASN A 49 -8.62 -5.74 13.99
C ASN A 49 -7.41 -6.41 14.67
N PRO A 50 -7.32 -7.75 14.60
CA PRO A 50 -6.39 -8.55 15.41
C PRO A 50 -4.93 -8.41 14.94
N GLU A 51 -4.70 -7.88 13.75
CA GLU A 51 -3.38 -7.61 13.19
C GLU A 51 -3.33 -6.21 12.55
N PRO A 52 -2.18 -5.50 12.57
CA PRO A 52 -2.01 -4.27 11.82
C PRO A 52 -2.21 -4.52 10.32
N SER A 53 -3.08 -3.73 9.69
CA SER A 53 -3.36 -3.84 8.27
C SER A 53 -3.63 -2.49 7.62
N ASP A 54 -3.47 -2.43 6.30
CA ASP A 54 -3.80 -1.27 5.49
C ASP A 54 -4.12 -1.68 4.04
N THR A 55 -4.80 -0.79 3.30
CA THR A 55 -5.03 -0.91 1.86
C THR A 55 -4.35 0.23 1.15
N ILE A 56 -3.32 -0.10 0.37
CA ILE A 56 -2.47 0.86 -0.30
C ILE A 56 -3.03 1.23 -1.68
N THR A 57 -3.30 2.52 -1.77
CA THR A 57 -3.55 3.38 -2.93
C THR A 57 -2.42 3.45 -3.95
N CYS A 58 -2.67 3.52 -5.27
CA CYS A 58 -1.77 4.26 -6.17
C CYS A 58 -2.59 5.16 -7.10
N ARG A 59 -2.42 6.48 -6.97
CA ARG A 59 -3.25 7.46 -7.67
C ARG A 59 -2.49 8.76 -7.95
N PRO A 60 -2.91 9.55 -8.95
CA PRO A 60 -2.31 10.85 -9.21
C PRO A 60 -2.55 11.80 -8.04
N ARG A 61 -1.51 12.53 -7.66
CA ARG A 61 -1.54 13.59 -6.66
C ARG A 61 -1.62 14.95 -7.36
N ALA A 62 -2.74 15.64 -7.19
CA ALA A 62 -3.05 16.87 -7.94
C ALA A 62 -2.08 18.02 -7.63
N ASP A 63 -1.63 18.15 -6.38
CA ASP A 63 -0.68 19.17 -5.94
C ASP A 63 0.78 18.89 -6.35
N ASP A 64 1.06 17.71 -6.94
CA ASP A 64 2.40 17.29 -7.38
C ASP A 64 2.41 17.00 -8.90
N GLY A 65 1.75 17.88 -9.67
CA GLY A 65 1.74 17.79 -11.14
C GLY A 65 1.08 16.52 -11.71
N GLY A 66 0.22 15.86 -10.93
CA GLY A 66 -0.46 14.63 -11.35
C GLY A 66 0.44 13.39 -11.32
N ARG A 67 1.64 13.48 -10.71
CA ARG A 67 2.50 12.30 -10.47
C ARG A 67 1.75 11.27 -9.65
N PHE A 68 2.02 10.00 -9.91
CA PHE A 68 1.40 8.92 -9.16
C PHE A 68 2.11 8.75 -7.81
N TRP A 69 1.31 8.60 -6.76
CA TRP A 69 1.79 8.40 -5.40
C TRP A 69 1.11 7.20 -4.77
N PHE A 70 1.83 6.53 -3.89
CA PHE A 70 1.24 5.58 -2.96
C PHE A 70 0.53 6.35 -1.84
N ALA A 71 -0.62 5.83 -1.41
CA ALA A 71 -1.40 6.42 -0.34
C ALA A 71 -1.93 5.34 0.60
N HIS A 72 -1.96 5.65 1.88
CA HIS A 72 -2.65 4.83 2.87
C HIS A 72 -4.18 4.90 2.68
N SER A 73 -4.92 3.98 3.29
CA SER A 73 -6.39 3.92 3.17
C SER A 73 -7.10 5.17 3.71
N TRP A 74 -6.53 5.85 4.72
CA TRP A 74 -7.02 7.13 5.25
C TRP A 74 -6.55 8.37 4.45
N GLY A 75 -5.87 8.16 3.33
CA GLY A 75 -5.55 9.22 2.35
C GLY A 75 -4.21 9.93 2.54
N GLU A 76 -3.43 9.58 3.56
CA GLU A 76 -2.06 10.08 3.72
C GLU A 76 -1.14 9.57 2.59
N TRP A 77 -0.34 10.47 2.02
CA TRP A 77 0.62 10.15 0.97
C TRP A 77 1.89 9.52 1.55
N ILE A 78 2.38 8.46 0.91
CA ILE A 78 3.53 7.68 1.38
C ILE A 78 4.80 8.10 0.63
N ALA A 79 4.84 7.82 -0.68
CA ALA A 79 5.94 8.17 -1.56
C ALA A 79 5.46 8.21 -3.03
N GLU A 80 6.23 8.85 -3.90
CA GLU A 80 6.02 8.79 -5.35
C GLU A 80 6.10 7.33 -5.85
N ALA A 81 5.33 6.99 -6.88
CA ALA A 81 5.16 5.63 -7.37
C ALA A 81 6.45 4.99 -7.96
N ASP A 82 7.48 5.77 -8.22
CA ASP A 82 8.82 5.30 -8.63
C ASP A 82 9.76 5.07 -7.42
N ARG A 83 9.36 5.50 -6.22
CA ARG A 83 10.09 5.33 -4.96
C ARG A 83 9.58 4.11 -4.18
N VAL A 84 9.50 2.96 -4.87
CA VAL A 84 8.93 1.71 -4.33
C VAL A 84 9.62 1.25 -3.05
N ILE A 85 10.95 1.38 -2.96
CA ILE A 85 11.72 0.99 -1.77
C ILE A 85 11.34 1.87 -0.58
N ASP A 86 11.32 3.19 -0.77
CA ASP A 86 10.95 4.16 0.28
C ASP A 86 9.52 3.88 0.78
N ALA A 87 8.57 3.69 -0.13
CA ALA A 87 7.20 3.34 0.22
C ALA A 87 7.11 2.04 1.04
N ALA A 88 7.84 1.00 0.62
CA ALA A 88 7.83 -0.27 1.32
C ALA A 88 8.42 -0.17 2.73
N VAL A 89 9.48 0.62 2.93
CA VAL A 89 10.05 0.88 4.27
C VAL A 89 9.05 1.59 5.17
N VAL A 90 8.37 2.63 4.66
CA VAL A 90 7.36 3.36 5.44
C VAL A 90 6.20 2.44 5.85
N ILE A 91 5.70 1.64 4.90
CA ILE A 91 4.61 0.68 5.17
C ILE A 91 5.05 -0.38 6.18
N ALA A 92 6.22 -0.99 5.99
CA ALA A 92 6.75 -2.01 6.90
C ALA A 92 6.95 -1.45 8.33
N SER A 93 7.48 -0.24 8.44
CA SER A 93 7.64 0.44 9.74
C SER A 93 6.29 0.69 10.40
N ARG A 94 5.31 1.19 9.64
CA ARG A 94 3.96 1.48 10.16
C ARG A 94 3.24 0.22 10.63
N LEU A 95 3.45 -0.91 9.96
CA LEU A 95 2.86 -2.21 10.32
C LEU A 95 3.70 -2.99 11.35
N GLY A 96 4.79 -2.42 11.87
CA GLY A 96 5.62 -3.05 12.92
C GLY A 96 6.45 -4.25 12.44
N ALA A 97 6.81 -4.30 11.15
CA ALA A 97 7.67 -5.35 10.60
C ALA A 97 9.18 -5.05 10.75
N ILE A 98 9.53 -3.81 11.10
CA ILE A 98 10.90 -3.33 11.38
C ILE A 98 10.90 -2.28 12.48
#